data_AF-X0YDV9-F1
#
_entry.id   AF-X0YDV9-F1
#
_cell.length_a   1.000
_cell.length_b   1.000
_cell.length_c   1.000
_cell.angle_alpha   90.00
_cell.angle_beta   90.00
_cell.angle_gamma   90.00
#
_symmetry.space_group_name_H-M   'P 1'
#
loop_
_entity.id
_entity.type
_entity.pdbx_description
1 polymer ?
#
loop_
_entity_poly.entity_id
_entity_poly.type
_entity_poly.pdbx_seq_one_letter_code
_entity_poly.pdbx_strand_id
1 'polypeptide(L)' 'MNCTECHIKENSRLANITGLYLPGKNKSNLIDTIGWLSVLGALAGVFLHGIGRFFTRNGKEN' A
#
# COMPACT_ATOMS: atom_id res chain seq x y z
N MET A 1 4.47 -7.78 -35.11
CA MET A 1 4.20 -7.66 -33.66
C MET A 1 2.81 -7.08 -33.50
N ASN A 2 1.83 -7.93 -33.19
CA ASN A 2 0.45 -7.50 -33.01
C ASN A 2 0.30 -6.84 -31.63
N CYS A 3 -0.57 -5.84 -31.47
CA CYS A 3 -0.76 -5.22 -30.15
C CYS A 3 -1.48 -6.17 -29.17
N THR A 4 -2.24 -7.14 -29.70
CA THR A 4 -3.06 -8.10 -28.94
C THR A 4 -2.24 -9.12 -28.16
N GLU A 5 -1.06 -9.51 -28.63
CA GLU A 5 -0.17 -10.48 -27.95
C GLU A 5 0.32 -9.98 -26.57
N CYS A 6 0.27 -8.66 -26.32
CA CYS A 6 0.54 -8.07 -25.00
C CYS A 6 -0.74 -7.57 -24.29
N HIS A 7 -1.74 -7.04 -25.00
CA HIS A 7 -2.88 -6.32 -24.39
C HIS A 7 -4.14 -7.17 -24.09
N ILE A 8 -4.19 -8.45 -24.44
CA ILE A 8 -5.36 -9.29 -24.11
C ILE A 8 -5.30 -9.85 -22.68
N LYS A 9 -6.48 -10.01 -22.07
CA LYS A 9 -6.59 -10.42 -20.66
C LYS A 9 -6.17 -11.88 -20.44
N GLU A 10 -6.52 -12.75 -21.39
CA GLU A 10 -6.32 -14.20 -21.40
C GLU A 10 -5.43 -14.59 -22.60
N ASN A 11 -4.49 -15.53 -22.45
CA ASN A 11 -3.52 -15.96 -23.49
C ASN A 11 -2.53 -14.87 -24.00
N SER A 12 -2.32 -13.78 -23.24
CA SER A 12 -1.26 -12.80 -23.53
C SER A 12 0.12 -13.29 -23.08
N ARG A 13 1.20 -12.80 -23.71
CA ARG A 13 2.59 -13.01 -23.25
C ARG A 13 2.80 -12.50 -21.82
N LEU A 14 2.04 -11.48 -21.40
CA LEU A 14 2.00 -10.97 -20.04
C LEU A 14 1.14 -11.83 -19.07
N ALA A 15 0.45 -12.87 -19.54
CA ALA A 15 -0.30 -13.77 -18.66
C ALA A 15 0.62 -14.77 -17.93
N ASN A 16 1.80 -15.08 -18.49
CA ASN A 16 2.77 -16.01 -17.91
C ASN A 16 3.64 -15.38 -16.79
N ILE A 17 3.59 -14.06 -16.60
CA ILE A 17 4.28 -13.38 -15.50
C ILE A 17 3.37 -13.29 -14.28
N THR A 18 3.23 -14.41 -13.58
CA THR A 18 2.63 -14.49 -12.25
C THR A 18 3.60 -13.91 -11.22
N GLY A 19 3.25 -12.76 -10.63
CA GLY A 19 4.04 -12.13 -9.56
C GLY A 19 4.20 -10.60 -9.67
N LEU A 20 3.85 -10.01 -10.82
CA LEU A 20 3.85 -8.56 -11.00
C LEU A 20 2.47 -7.99 -10.66
N TYR A 21 2.42 -7.12 -9.65
CA TYR A 21 1.24 -6.31 -9.35
C TYR A 21 1.06 -5.26 -10.46
N LEU A 22 0.09 -5.49 -11.35
CA LEU A 22 -0.25 -4.54 -12.40
C LEU A 22 -1.47 -3.71 -11.97
N PRO A 23 -1.31 -2.40 -11.68
CA PRO A 23 -2.44 -1.55 -11.32
C PRO A 23 -3.46 -1.53 -12.46
N GLY A 24 -4.71 -1.90 -12.16
CA GLY A 24 -5.81 -1.97 -13.13
C GLY A 24 -6.18 -3.37 -13.65
N LYS A 25 -5.30 -4.38 -13.56
CA LYS A 25 -5.61 -5.77 -13.97
C LYS A 25 -5.84 -6.70 -12.79
N ASN A 26 -5.09 -6.53 -11.71
CA ASN A 26 -5.11 -7.40 -10.54
C ASN A 26 -5.47 -6.59 -9.30
N LYS A 27 -6.77 -6.41 -9.02
CA LYS A 27 -7.24 -5.98 -7.70
C LYS A 27 -6.95 -7.11 -6.70
N SER A 28 -5.75 -7.14 -6.14
CA SER A 28 -5.39 -8.08 -5.09
C SER A 28 -5.83 -7.51 -3.75
N ASN A 29 -6.97 -8.03 -3.25
CA ASN A 29 -7.60 -7.59 -2.00
C ASN A 29 -6.62 -7.63 -0.80
N LEU A 30 -5.66 -8.56 -0.83
CA LEU A 30 -4.57 -8.66 0.14
C LEU A 30 -3.68 -7.40 0.17
N ILE A 31 -3.29 -6.88 -1.00
CA ILE A 31 -2.36 -5.74 -1.11
C ILE A 31 -3.10 -4.45 -0.75
N ASP A 32 -4.37 -4.34 -1.13
CA ASP A 32 -5.25 -3.24 -0.73
C ASP A 32 -5.39 -3.17 0.80
N THR A 33 -5.63 -4.31 1.44
CA THR A 33 -5.73 -4.41 2.91
C THR A 33 -4.43 -4.03 3.60
N ILE A 34 -3.28 -4.56 3.15
CA ILE A 34 -1.97 -4.24 3.73
C ILE A 34 -1.63 -2.76 3.51
N GLY A 35 -1.94 -2.22 2.33
CA GLY A 35 -1.75 -0.81 2.01
C GLY A 35 -2.53 0.10 2.97
N TRP A 36 -3.83 -0.16 3.14
CA TRP A 36 -4.67 0.59 4.08
C TRP A 36 -4.22 0.44 5.53
N LEU A 37 -3.82 -0.78 5.94
CA LEU A 37 -3.29 -1.03 7.28
C LEU A 37 -2.00 -0.23 7.53
N SER A 38 -1.12 -0.16 6.52
CA SER A 38 0.14 0.57 6.61
C SER A 38 -0.09 2.08 6.74
N VAL A 39 -1.05 2.64 5.98
CA VAL A 39 -1.45 4.05 6.08
C VAL A 39 -2.01 4.37 7.47
N LEU A 40 -2.95 3.56 7.97
CA LEU A 40 -3.53 3.74 9.30
C LEU A 40 -2.49 3.57 10.41
N GLY A 41 -1.59 2.60 10.28
CA GLY A 41 -0.50 2.37 11.23
C GLY A 41 0.48 3.53 11.29
N ALA A 42 0.88 4.07 10.15
CA ALA A 42 1.75 5.26 10.08
C ALA A 42 1.07 6.49 10.70
N LEU A 43 -0.22 6.71 10.41
CA LEU A 43 -0.98 7.82 10.98
C LEU A 43 -1.08 7.71 12.51
N ALA A 44 -1.42 6.53 13.02
CA ALA A 44 -1.48 6.28 14.46
C ALA A 44 -0.11 6.47 15.13
N GLY A 45 0.96 5.98 14.51
CA GLY A 45 2.33 6.13 15.02
C GLY A 45 2.76 7.59 15.15
N VAL A 46 2.49 8.43 14.13
CA VAL A 46 2.80 9.86 14.19
C VAL A 46 1.93 10.58 15.22
N PHE A 47 0.65 10.22 15.33
CA PHE A 47 -0.23 10.77 16.38
C PHE A 47 0.29 10.45 17.78
N LEU A 48 0.61 9.17 18.06
CA LEU A 48 1.17 8.75 19.34
C LEU A 48 2.52 9.42 19.62
N HIS A 49 3.39 9.53 18.61
CA HIS A 49 4.68 10.21 18.75
C HIS A 49 4.50 11.72 19.02
N GLY A 50 3.58 12.37 18.31
CA GLY A 50 3.24 13.78 18.49
C GLY A 50 2.60 14.09 19.84
N ILE A 51 1.63 13.28 20.27
CA ILE A 51 0.99 13.38 21.58
C ILE A 51 2.00 13.10 22.69
N GLY A 52 2.80 12.05 22.57
CA GLY A 52 3.87 11.73 23.53
C GLY A 52 4.89 12.86 23.65
N ARG A 53 5.23 13.52 22.54
CA ARG A 53 6.08 14.73 22.54
C ARG A 53 5.40 15.89 23.25
N PHE A 54 4.10 16.11 23.04
CA PHE A 54 3.35 17.18 23.69
C PHE A 54 3.29 16.98 25.22
N PHE A 55 2.89 15.78 25.66
CA PHE A 55 2.84 15.43 27.09
C PHE A 55 4.22 15.49 27.76
N THR A 56 5.26 14.95 27.13
CA THR A 56 6.63 14.99 27.67
C THR A 56 7.15 16.42 27.80
N ARG A 57 6.77 17.32 26.90
CA ARG A 57 7.21 18.73 26.95
C ARG A 57 6.48 19.53 28.02
N ASN A 58 5.28 19.13 28.41
CA ASN A 58 4.47 19.78 29.45
C ASN A 58 4.66 19.14 30.85
N GLY A 59 5.34 17.99 30.94
CA GLY A 59 5.68 17.34 32.21
C GLY A 59 6.92 17.92 32.94
N LYS A 60 7.61 18.90 32.35
CA LYS A 60 8.79 19.57 32.95
C LYS A 60 8.43 20.94 33.52
N GLU A 61 7.23 21.07 34.08
CA GLU A 61 6.78 22.21 34.88
C GLU A 61 5.97 21.76 36.10
N ASN A 62 6.43 20.70 36.80
CA ASN A 62 6.03 20.42 38.18
C ASN A 62 7.24 19.90 38.95
#